data_AF-A0A7J7GLL5-F1
#
_entry.id   AF-A0A7J7GLL5-F1
#
_cell.length_a   1.000
_cell.length_b   1.000
_cell.length_c   1.000
_cell.angle_alpha   90.00
_cell.angle_beta   90.00
_cell.angle_gamma   90.00
#
_symmetry.space_group_name_H-M   'P 1'
#
loop_
_entity.id
_entity.type
_entity.pdbx_description
1 polymer ?
#
loop_
_entity_poly.entity_id
_entity_poly.type
_entity_poly.pdbx_seq_one_letter_code
_entity_poly.pdbx_strand_id
1 'polypeptide(L)'
;MTSSHSDRCISRQRTWGVPIPVFYHVESKEPLLNEDTIDHIQSIICQKGSDAWWYMTVNELLPDVYRDKASEYEKGTDTMDAWFDSGSSWAAVLEKRSGLSFPADLYLEGTDQHRGWFQSSLLTSITTKGNDHLNVLFIALHGIICSSTLGQEQGLGTPSGWCLSLGETRTTYDPHLEIIKVHVAWSLELRLRFVKMPCSLLSQRDLHLYQYYRKAFTRRHQFLGKTRKAPYFCVIMHGFGLDERG
;
A
#
# COMPACT_ATOMS: atom_id res chain seq x y z
N MET A 1 8.04 -8.05 -13.69
CA MET A 1 6.92 -7.09 -13.54
C MET A 1 7.39 -5.64 -13.62
N THR A 2 8.56 -5.29 -13.09
CA THR A 2 9.19 -3.96 -13.24
C THR A 2 9.92 -3.74 -14.56
N SER A 3 10.27 -4.80 -15.29
CA SER A 3 11.06 -4.76 -16.53
C SER A 3 10.29 -4.28 -17.78
N SER A 4 8.99 -4.00 -17.67
CA SER A 4 8.12 -3.62 -18.80
C SER A 4 7.02 -2.65 -18.35
N HIS A 5 7.38 -1.42 -17.99
CA HIS A 5 6.39 -0.41 -17.60
C HIS A 5 6.51 0.85 -18.44
N SER A 6 5.35 1.28 -18.95
CA SER A 6 5.10 2.62 -19.45
C SER A 6 5.05 3.60 -18.28
N ASP A 7 5.29 4.88 -18.57
CA ASP A 7 5.20 5.96 -17.58
C ASP A 7 3.86 5.91 -16.81
N ARG A 8 3.94 5.99 -15.48
CA ARG A 8 2.75 6.05 -14.63
C ARG A 8 2.31 7.51 -14.52
N CYS A 9 1.14 7.81 -15.08
CA CYS A 9 0.48 9.09 -14.81
C CYS A 9 0.09 9.18 -13.33
N ILE A 10 0.63 10.18 -12.63
CA ILE A 10 0.38 10.45 -11.21
C ILE A 10 -0.75 11.46 -10.96
N SER A 11 -1.21 12.17 -11.99
CA SER A 11 -2.27 13.17 -11.85
C SER A 11 -3.67 12.60 -12.13
N ARG A 12 -4.68 13.14 -11.44
CA ARG A 12 -6.08 12.75 -11.55
C ARG A 12 -6.98 13.99 -11.48
N GLN A 13 -7.92 14.09 -12.42
CA GLN A 13 -8.97 15.11 -12.41
C GLN A 13 -10.10 14.68 -11.48
N ARG A 14 -9.90 14.86 -10.17
CA ARG A 14 -10.86 14.50 -9.12
C ARG A 14 -10.98 15.61 -8.09
N THR A 15 -12.12 15.62 -7.41
CA THR A 15 -12.42 16.59 -6.34
C THR A 15 -11.86 16.18 -4.98
N TRP A 16 -11.45 14.93 -4.80
CA TRP A 16 -10.93 14.40 -3.54
C TRP A 16 -9.59 13.70 -3.75
N GLY A 17 -8.58 14.16 -3.01
CA GLY A 17 -7.20 13.67 -3.06
C GLY A 17 -6.21 14.77 -2.62
N VAL A 18 -4.94 14.40 -2.44
CA VAL A 18 -3.88 15.37 -2.16
C VAL A 18 -3.66 16.23 -3.42
N PRO A 19 -3.63 17.57 -3.33
CA PRO A 19 -3.38 18.42 -4.50
C PRO A 19 -1.96 18.23 -5.03
N ILE A 20 -1.78 18.34 -6.35
CA ILE A 20 -0.44 18.47 -6.95
C ILE A 20 -0.07 19.96 -6.91
N PRO A 21 0.92 20.37 -6.09
CA PRO A 21 1.17 21.78 -5.79
C PRO A 21 1.97 22.47 -6.89
N VAL A 22 1.33 22.70 -8.05
CA VAL A 22 1.93 23.33 -9.23
C VAL A 22 1.10 24.55 -9.62
N PHE A 23 1.77 25.66 -9.91
CA PHE A 23 1.15 26.82 -10.54
C PHE A 23 1.44 26.82 -12.04
N TYR A 24 0.57 27.44 -12.81
CA TYR A 24 0.72 27.61 -14.24
C TYR A 24 0.62 29.08 -14.60
N HIS A 25 1.50 29.55 -15.47
CA HIS A 25 1.36 30.89 -16.02
C HIS A 25 0.09 30.95 -16.90
N VAL A 26 -0.74 31.99 -16.73
CA VAL A 26 -2.08 32.06 -17.33
C VAL A 26 -2.02 32.01 -18.86
N GLU A 27 -1.08 32.72 -19.49
CA GLU A 27 -0.96 32.78 -20.95
C GLU A 27 -0.17 31.60 -21.55
N SER A 28 1.09 31.42 -21.15
CA SER A 28 1.97 30.39 -21.71
C SER A 28 1.66 28.96 -21.27
N LYS A 29 0.93 28.78 -20.15
CA LYS A 29 0.69 27.49 -19.49
C LYS A 29 1.96 26.79 -19.00
N GLU A 30 3.09 27.50 -18.93
CA GLU A 30 4.33 26.97 -18.36
C GLU A 30 4.17 26.75 -16.84
N PRO A 31 4.65 25.61 -16.29
CA PRO A 31 4.56 25.33 -14.87
C PRO A 31 5.59 26.13 -14.09
N LEU A 32 5.16 26.75 -12.99
CA LEU A 32 6.02 27.27 -11.93
C LEU A 32 6.09 26.21 -10.83
N LEU A 33 7.19 25.46 -10.83
CA LEU A 33 7.51 24.40 -9.87
C LEU A 33 9.01 24.39 -9.60
N ASN A 34 9.40 24.80 -8.41
CA ASN A 34 10.80 24.88 -7.97
C ASN A 34 10.90 24.71 -6.44
N GLU A 35 12.12 24.73 -5.91
CA GLU A 35 12.39 24.54 -4.47
C GLU A 35 11.66 25.58 -3.61
N ASP A 36 11.74 26.88 -3.98
CA ASP A 36 11.08 27.96 -3.23
C ASP A 36 9.55 27.78 -3.13
N THR A 37 8.91 27.42 -4.25
CA THR A 37 7.46 27.18 -4.27
C THR A 37 7.09 25.93 -3.48
N ILE A 38 7.84 24.84 -3.63
CA ILE A 38 7.61 23.59 -2.90
C ILE A 38 7.76 23.79 -1.39
N ASP A 39 8.87 24.39 -0.93
CA ASP A 39 9.14 24.58 0.50
C ASP A 39 8.10 25.49 1.15
N HIS A 40 7.70 26.55 0.46
CA HIS A 40 6.65 27.44 0.94
C HIS A 40 5.31 26.71 1.08
N ILE A 41 4.90 25.95 0.06
CA ILE A 41 3.65 25.19 0.09
C ILE A 41 3.70 24.09 1.16
N GLN A 42 4.84 23.41 1.33
CA GLN A 42 5.04 22.44 2.41
C GLN A 42 4.82 23.09 3.77
N SER A 43 5.32 24.30 3.99
CA SER A 43 5.12 25.04 5.25
C SER A 43 3.64 25.34 5.51
N ILE A 44 2.89 25.72 4.47
CA ILE A 44 1.44 25.96 4.54
C ILE A 44 0.70 24.66 4.86
N ILE A 45 1.01 23.57 4.16
CA ILE A 45 0.39 22.26 4.37
C ILE A 45 0.66 21.74 5.78
N CYS A 46 1.88 21.92 6.31
CA CYS A 46 2.22 21.53 7.68
C CYS A 46 1.38 22.26 8.74
N GLN A 47 1.00 23.52 8.48
CA GLN A 47 0.25 24.34 9.43
C GLN A 47 -1.27 24.22 9.27
N LYS A 48 -1.75 24.15 8.03
CA LYS A 48 -3.16 24.28 7.67
C LYS A 48 -3.79 23.03 7.05
N GLY A 49 -2.98 22.00 6.80
CA GLY A 49 -3.38 20.80 6.06
C GLY A 49 -3.39 21.00 4.54
N SER A 50 -3.56 19.89 3.81
CA SER A 50 -3.59 19.88 2.33
C SER A 50 -4.75 20.70 1.75
N ASP A 51 -5.86 20.81 2.49
CA ASP A 51 -7.06 21.51 2.03
C ASP A 51 -6.83 23.02 1.83
N ALA A 52 -5.77 23.57 2.44
CA ALA A 52 -5.31 24.93 2.22
C ALA A 52 -5.14 25.27 0.74
N TRP A 53 -4.70 24.31 -0.07
CA TRP A 53 -4.58 24.48 -1.52
C TRP A 53 -5.89 24.90 -2.18
N TRP A 54 -7.03 24.44 -1.67
CA TRP A 54 -8.33 24.67 -2.30
C TRP A 54 -8.93 26.02 -1.93
N TYR A 55 -8.92 26.37 -0.64
CA TYR A 55 -9.58 27.59 -0.17
C TYR A 55 -8.69 28.84 -0.18
N MET A 56 -7.37 28.72 -0.19
CA MET A 56 -6.47 29.88 -0.25
C MET A 56 -6.34 30.42 -1.68
N THR A 57 -6.08 31.72 -1.77
CA THR A 57 -5.82 32.44 -3.03
C THR A 57 -4.40 32.17 -3.54
N VAL A 58 -4.17 32.36 -4.84
CA VAL A 58 -2.83 32.23 -5.45
C VAL A 58 -1.81 33.15 -4.76
N ASN A 59 -2.23 34.37 -4.41
CA ASN A 59 -1.39 35.35 -3.71
C ASN A 59 -0.94 34.89 -2.31
N GLU A 60 -1.77 34.11 -1.61
CA GLU A 60 -1.44 33.54 -0.30
C GLU A 60 -0.66 32.22 -0.39
N LEU A 61 -0.74 31.52 -1.53
CA LEU A 61 -0.06 30.24 -1.77
C LEU A 61 1.33 30.43 -2.41
N LEU A 62 1.58 31.56 -3.06
CA LEU A 62 2.89 31.88 -3.64
C LEU A 62 3.85 32.44 -2.57
N PRO A 63 5.14 32.04 -2.62
CA PRO A 63 6.14 32.65 -1.76
C PRO A 63 6.34 34.13 -2.12
N ASP A 64 6.92 34.89 -1.19
CA ASP A 64 7.03 36.36 -1.29
C ASP A 64 7.67 36.82 -2.61
N VAL A 65 8.65 36.08 -3.12
CA VAL A 65 9.37 36.36 -4.39
C VAL A 65 8.47 36.36 -5.64
N TYR A 66 7.33 35.66 -5.60
CA TYR A 66 6.37 35.61 -6.71
C TYR A 66 5.07 36.36 -6.42
N ARG A 67 4.93 36.97 -5.23
CA ARG A 67 3.67 37.58 -4.80
C ARG A 67 3.26 38.76 -5.68
N ASP A 68 4.21 39.59 -6.10
CA ASP A 68 3.94 40.73 -7.00
C ASP A 68 3.44 40.29 -8.40
N LYS A 69 3.68 39.03 -8.76
CA LYS A 69 3.25 38.43 -10.03
C LYS A 69 2.09 37.47 -9.88
N ALA A 70 1.44 37.41 -8.72
CA ALA A 70 0.40 36.42 -8.44
C ALA A 70 -0.76 36.44 -9.46
N SER A 71 -1.06 37.59 -10.07
CA SER A 71 -2.08 37.73 -11.12
C SER A 71 -1.71 37.04 -12.44
N GLU A 72 -0.43 36.74 -12.67
CA GLU A 72 0.07 36.04 -13.86
C GLU A 72 -0.06 34.51 -13.74
N TYR A 73 -0.44 34.00 -12.55
CA TYR A 73 -0.47 32.58 -12.25
C TYR A 73 -1.86 32.08 -11.84
N GLU A 74 -2.13 30.82 -12.18
CA GLU A 74 -3.27 30.04 -11.71
C GLU A 74 -2.78 28.75 -11.02
N LYS A 75 -3.50 28.26 -10.02
CA LYS A 75 -3.15 27.00 -9.33
C LYS A 75 -3.73 25.79 -10.08
N GLY A 76 -2.96 24.71 -10.15
CA GLY A 76 -3.42 23.43 -10.69
C GLY A 76 -4.59 22.85 -9.89
N THR A 77 -5.49 22.14 -10.58
CA THR A 77 -6.68 21.52 -10.00
C THR A 77 -6.58 19.99 -9.90
N ASP A 78 -5.47 19.43 -10.38
CA ASP A 78 -5.26 17.98 -10.36
C ASP A 78 -4.89 17.49 -8.96
N THR A 79 -5.32 16.28 -8.66
CA THR A 79 -4.98 15.55 -7.44
C THR A 79 -3.99 14.44 -7.74
N MET A 80 -3.25 14.05 -6.71
CA MET A 80 -2.33 12.93 -6.74
C MET A 80 -3.09 11.60 -6.81
N ASP A 81 -2.54 10.63 -7.54
CA ASP A 81 -3.05 9.27 -7.58
C ASP A 81 -2.97 8.60 -6.19
N ALA A 82 -4.04 7.93 -5.79
CA ALA A 82 -4.14 7.29 -4.47
C ALA A 82 -3.07 6.20 -4.24
N TRP A 83 -2.51 5.60 -5.30
CA TRP A 83 -1.37 4.69 -5.15
C TRP A 83 -0.08 5.41 -4.83
N PHE A 84 0.09 6.66 -5.28
CA PHE A 84 1.22 7.48 -4.87
C PHE A 84 1.10 7.86 -3.40
N ASP A 85 -0.10 8.30 -2.96
CA ASP A 85 -0.37 8.66 -1.57
C ASP A 85 -0.07 7.47 -0.63
N SER A 86 -0.70 6.33 -0.87
CA SER A 86 -0.48 5.12 -0.08
C SER A 86 0.95 4.56 -0.25
N GLY A 87 1.54 4.72 -1.43
CA GLY A 87 2.93 4.36 -1.73
C GLY A 87 3.93 5.15 -0.90
N SER A 88 3.63 6.41 -0.57
CA SER A 88 4.50 7.28 0.24
C SER A 88 4.41 7.01 1.76
N SER A 89 3.59 6.04 2.20
CA SER A 89 3.36 5.73 3.62
C SER A 89 4.63 5.36 4.39
N TRP A 90 5.63 4.76 3.75
CA TRP A 90 6.92 4.47 4.38
C TRP A 90 7.61 5.76 4.87
N ALA A 91 7.57 6.84 4.08
CA ALA A 91 8.16 8.12 4.44
C ALA A 91 7.27 8.86 5.46
N ALA A 92 5.96 8.85 5.24
CA ALA A 92 5.02 9.58 6.09
C ALA A 92 4.87 8.94 7.49
N VAL A 93 5.05 7.63 7.62
CA VAL A 93 4.79 6.88 8.86
C VAL A 93 6.07 6.28 9.45
N LEU A 94 6.81 5.45 8.71
CA LEU A 94 7.96 4.72 9.28
C LEU A 94 9.09 5.67 9.68
N GLU A 95 9.37 6.71 8.87
CA GLU A 95 10.44 7.66 9.18
C GLU A 95 10.07 8.70 10.25
N LYS A 96 8.78 9.05 10.36
CA LYS A 96 8.32 10.15 11.22
C LYS A 96 7.88 9.69 12.61
N ARG A 97 7.37 8.47 12.75
CA ARG A 97 6.77 8.01 14.01
C ARG A 97 7.79 7.30 14.90
N SER A 98 7.92 7.77 16.14
CA SER A 98 8.77 7.14 17.14
C SER A 98 8.40 5.67 17.37
N GLY A 99 9.39 4.79 17.40
CA GLY A 99 9.21 3.35 17.62
C GLY A 99 8.97 2.53 16.35
N LEU A 100 8.96 3.17 15.18
CA LEU A 100 9.03 2.49 13.89
C LEU A 100 10.42 2.67 13.28
N SER A 101 10.76 1.79 12.33
CA SER A 101 12.04 1.82 11.63
C SER A 101 11.84 1.73 10.13
N PHE A 102 12.70 2.44 9.42
CA PHE A 102 12.91 2.27 7.99
C PHE A 102 14.29 1.61 7.78
N PRO A 103 14.40 0.54 6.97
CA PRO A 103 13.31 -0.15 6.27
C PRO A 103 12.40 -0.96 7.21
N ALA A 104 11.19 -1.28 6.76
CA ALA A 104 10.29 -2.19 7.47
C ALA A 104 10.79 -3.63 7.41
N ASP A 105 10.60 -4.40 8.48
CA ASP A 105 10.93 -5.83 8.47
C ASP A 105 10.00 -6.62 7.53
N LEU A 106 8.70 -6.36 7.57
CA LEU A 106 7.69 -7.14 6.84
C LEU A 106 6.56 -6.24 6.35
N TYR A 107 6.22 -6.39 5.07
CA TYR A 107 4.91 -6.00 4.55
C TYR A 107 4.06 -7.26 4.31
N LEU A 108 2.78 -7.18 4.70
CA LEU A 108 1.81 -8.27 4.57
C LEU A 108 0.49 -7.70 4.04
N GLU A 109 0.14 -8.08 2.81
CA GLU A 109 -1.11 -7.64 2.16
C GLU A 109 -1.69 -8.76 1.27
N GLY A 110 -2.89 -8.52 0.74
CA GLY A 110 -3.53 -9.39 -0.24
C GLY A 110 -2.74 -9.52 -1.54
N THR A 111 -2.89 -10.65 -2.22
CA THR A 111 -2.22 -10.90 -3.51
C THR A 111 -2.56 -9.85 -4.57
N ASP A 112 -3.71 -9.18 -4.49
CA ASP A 112 -4.13 -8.10 -5.38
C ASP A 112 -3.23 -6.86 -5.32
N GLN A 113 -2.46 -6.67 -4.23
CA GLN A 113 -1.62 -5.49 -4.03
C GLN A 113 -0.29 -5.49 -4.79
N HIS A 114 0.05 -6.59 -5.48
CA HIS A 114 1.31 -6.72 -6.23
C HIS A 114 1.52 -5.61 -7.27
N ARG A 115 0.47 -5.20 -7.98
CA ARG A 115 0.47 -4.08 -8.95
C ARG A 115 0.04 -2.75 -8.35
N GLY A 116 -0.53 -2.78 -7.15
CA GLY A 116 -1.01 -1.62 -6.41
C GLY A 116 0.03 -1.12 -5.43
N TRP A 117 -0.24 -1.31 -4.14
CA TRP A 117 0.51 -0.72 -3.06
C TRP A 117 1.98 -1.13 -3.01
N PHE A 118 2.31 -2.41 -3.24
CA PHE A 118 3.71 -2.87 -3.17
C PHE A 118 4.58 -2.17 -4.22
N GLN A 119 4.10 -2.10 -5.46
CA GLN A 119 4.85 -1.48 -6.54
C GLN A 119 5.01 0.02 -6.31
N SER A 120 3.94 0.70 -5.88
CA SER A 120 3.98 2.15 -5.65
C SER A 120 4.84 2.52 -4.45
N SER A 121 4.80 1.73 -3.38
CA SER A 121 5.67 1.91 -2.22
C SER A 121 7.14 1.71 -2.56
N LEU A 122 7.46 0.70 -3.37
CA LEU A 122 8.83 0.44 -3.81
C LEU A 122 9.35 1.57 -4.71
N LEU A 123 8.56 1.99 -5.71
CA LEU A 123 8.97 3.03 -6.65
C LEU A 123 9.20 4.37 -5.95
N THR A 124 8.28 4.79 -5.07
CA THR A 124 8.46 6.04 -4.31
C THR A 124 9.70 5.99 -3.41
N SER A 125 9.96 4.86 -2.74
CA SER A 125 11.18 4.69 -1.92
C SER A 125 12.46 4.81 -2.73
N ILE A 126 12.54 4.09 -3.85
CA ILE A 126 13.73 4.10 -4.70
C ILE A 126 13.95 5.49 -5.32
N THR A 127 12.89 6.15 -5.79
CA THR A 127 13.00 7.49 -6.38
C THR A 127 13.47 8.53 -5.35
N THR A 128 13.04 8.42 -4.08
CA THR A 128 13.39 9.39 -3.04
C THR A 128 14.72 9.10 -2.34
N LYS A 129 15.07 7.82 -2.12
CA LYS A 129 16.26 7.43 -1.33
C LYS A 129 17.38 6.81 -2.15
N GLY A 130 17.14 6.47 -3.42
CA GLY A 130 18.07 5.75 -4.28
C GLY A 130 17.87 4.22 -4.26
N ASN A 131 18.47 3.55 -5.25
CA ASN A 131 18.28 2.12 -5.52
C ASN A 131 18.71 1.19 -4.37
N ASP A 132 19.60 1.64 -3.49
CA ASP A 132 20.16 0.83 -2.41
C ASP A 132 19.27 0.81 -1.16
N HIS A 133 18.19 1.62 -1.14
CA HIS A 133 17.30 1.81 0.00
C HIS A 133 15.90 1.28 -0.28
N LEU A 134 15.78 -0.05 -0.28
CA LEU A 134 14.49 -0.74 -0.28
C LEU A 134 13.70 -0.39 0.99
N ASN A 135 12.40 -0.15 0.86
CA ASN A 135 11.54 0.19 1.99
C ASN A 135 11.15 -0.99 2.89
N VAL A 136 11.41 -2.23 2.45
CA VAL A 136 11.01 -3.44 3.17
C VAL A 136 11.98 -4.61 2.95
N LEU A 137 12.22 -5.41 4.00
CA LEU A 137 13.06 -6.61 3.94
C LEU A 137 12.31 -7.85 3.42
N PHE A 138 11.07 -8.05 3.89
CA PHE A 138 10.24 -9.20 3.50
C PHE A 138 8.85 -8.78 3.02
N ILE A 139 8.37 -9.47 1.98
CA ILE A 139 6.98 -9.38 1.52
C ILE A 139 6.32 -10.75 1.70
N ALA A 140 5.19 -10.73 2.40
CA ALA A 140 4.28 -11.87 2.52
C ALA A 140 2.94 -11.52 1.87
N LEU A 141 2.36 -12.48 1.16
CA LEU A 141 1.08 -12.32 0.46
C LEU A 141 0.05 -13.31 0.97
N HIS A 142 -1.19 -12.85 1.16
CA HIS A 142 -2.33 -13.72 1.41
C HIS A 142 -3.34 -13.76 0.26
N GLY A 143 -4.06 -14.87 0.14
CA GLY A 143 -5.11 -15.03 -0.86
C GLY A 143 -6.36 -14.18 -0.60
N ILE A 144 -7.24 -14.13 -1.58
CA ILE A 144 -8.54 -13.45 -1.50
C ILE A 144 -9.53 -14.34 -0.74
N ILE A 145 -10.33 -13.75 0.14
CA ILE A 145 -11.45 -14.45 0.79
C ILE A 145 -12.61 -14.50 -0.20
N CYS A 146 -13.13 -15.69 -0.47
CA CYS A 146 -14.21 -15.92 -1.43
C CYS A 146 -15.49 -16.37 -0.71
N SER A 147 -16.64 -15.94 -1.24
CA SER A 147 -17.92 -16.58 -0.94
C SER A 147 -18.11 -17.79 -1.85
N SER A 148 -18.69 -18.87 -1.31
CA SER A 148 -19.12 -20.02 -2.07
C SER A 148 -20.64 -20.15 -2.01
N THR A 149 -21.31 -19.76 -3.09
CA THR A 149 -22.74 -19.99 -3.26
C THR A 149 -22.92 -20.81 -4.54
N LEU A 150 -23.58 -21.98 -4.44
CA LEU A 150 -23.94 -22.84 -5.58
C LEU A 150 -22.76 -23.20 -6.52
N GLY A 151 -21.59 -23.50 -5.96
CA GLY A 151 -20.45 -24.00 -6.73
C GLY A 151 -19.69 -22.96 -7.56
N GLN A 152 -20.00 -21.66 -7.39
CA GLN A 152 -19.20 -20.56 -7.91
C GLN A 152 -18.44 -19.87 -6.77
N GLU A 153 -17.12 -19.75 -6.93
CA GLU A 153 -16.27 -18.95 -6.04
C GLU A 153 -16.22 -17.52 -6.56
N GLN A 154 -16.61 -16.56 -5.73
CA GLN A 154 -16.48 -15.13 -6.03
C GLN A 154 -15.77 -14.42 -4.88
N GLY A 155 -14.81 -13.56 -5.20
CA GLY A 155 -14.12 -12.73 -4.21
C GLY A 155 -15.10 -11.79 -3.51
N LEU A 156 -15.00 -11.69 -2.18
CA LEU A 156 -15.74 -10.71 -1.40
C LEU A 156 -15.32 -9.29 -1.83
N GLY A 157 -16.28 -8.39 -2.05
CA GLY A 157 -16.02 -7.02 -2.53
C GLY A 157 -16.14 -6.82 -4.05
N THR A 158 -16.54 -7.86 -4.80
CA THR A 158 -17.00 -7.69 -6.19
C THR A 158 -18.41 -7.06 -6.21
N PRO A 159 -18.84 -6.40 -7.32
CA PRO A 159 -20.14 -5.72 -7.41
C PRO A 159 -21.38 -6.60 -7.18
N SER A 160 -21.21 -7.92 -7.00
CA SER A 160 -22.27 -8.91 -6.85
C SER A 160 -22.94 -8.95 -5.47
N GLY A 161 -22.54 -8.08 -4.53
CA GLY A 161 -23.35 -7.75 -3.34
C GLY A 161 -23.23 -8.71 -2.15
N TRP A 162 -22.39 -9.74 -2.21
CA TRP A 162 -22.14 -10.62 -1.06
C TRP A 162 -20.95 -10.11 -0.24
N CYS A 163 -21.22 -9.49 0.91
CA CYS A 163 -20.22 -9.06 1.88
C CYS A 163 -20.70 -9.44 3.28
N LEU A 164 -19.90 -10.17 4.03
CA LEU A 164 -20.10 -10.34 5.48
C LEU A 164 -19.29 -9.25 6.18
N SER A 165 -19.99 -8.33 6.86
CA SER A 165 -19.33 -7.23 7.54
C SER A 165 -18.87 -7.65 8.93
N LEU A 166 -17.62 -7.36 9.28
CA LEU A 166 -17.11 -7.52 10.65
C LEU A 166 -17.93 -6.67 11.66
N GLY A 167 -18.64 -5.64 11.20
CA GLY A 167 -19.52 -4.83 12.06
C GLY A 167 -20.77 -5.57 12.54
N GLU A 168 -21.28 -6.54 11.78
CA GLU A 168 -22.48 -7.31 12.11
C GLU A 168 -22.23 -8.36 13.21
N THR A 169 -20.97 -8.66 13.52
CA THR A 169 -20.55 -9.66 14.52
C THR A 169 -20.15 -9.04 15.87
N ARG A 170 -20.40 -7.74 16.07
CA ARG A 170 -19.70 -6.93 17.07
C ARG A 170 -20.41 -6.71 18.41
N THR A 171 -21.53 -7.39 18.68
CA THR A 171 -22.26 -7.21 19.94
C THR A 171 -22.01 -8.38 20.89
N THR A 172 -21.29 -8.12 21.99
CA THR A 172 -20.81 -9.06 23.03
C THR A 172 -19.76 -10.10 22.57
N TYR A 173 -19.03 -10.71 23.51
CA TYR A 173 -18.01 -11.74 23.24
C TYR A 173 -18.62 -12.81 22.32
N ASP A 174 -18.24 -12.76 21.05
CA ASP A 174 -18.81 -13.62 20.02
C ASP A 174 -17.82 -14.75 19.71
N PRO A 175 -18.10 -16.00 20.12
CA PRO A 175 -17.26 -17.15 19.77
C PRO A 175 -17.14 -17.33 18.25
N HIS A 176 -18.08 -16.80 17.44
CA HIS A 176 -17.97 -16.78 15.99
C HIS A 176 -16.81 -15.90 15.51
N LEU A 177 -16.46 -14.83 16.22
CA LEU A 177 -15.33 -13.97 15.88
C LEU A 177 -13.98 -14.64 16.17
N GLU A 178 -13.90 -15.42 17.25
CA GLU A 178 -12.73 -16.27 17.52
C GLU A 178 -12.65 -17.43 16.51
N ILE A 179 -13.77 -18.02 16.11
CA ILE A 179 -13.81 -19.01 15.03
C ILE A 179 -13.37 -18.38 13.70
N ILE A 180 -13.78 -17.15 13.38
CA ILE A 180 -13.35 -16.42 12.17
C ILE A 180 -11.85 -16.11 12.25
N LYS A 181 -11.34 -15.60 13.38
CA LYS A 181 -9.90 -15.37 13.57
C LYS A 181 -9.10 -16.66 13.41
N VAL A 182 -9.58 -17.77 14.00
CA VAL A 182 -8.96 -19.10 13.85
C VAL A 182 -9.03 -19.57 12.41
N HIS A 183 -10.17 -19.40 11.72
CA HIS A 183 -10.35 -19.84 10.34
C HIS A 183 -9.51 -19.01 9.36
N VAL A 184 -9.44 -17.70 9.54
CA VAL A 184 -8.58 -16.79 8.77
C VAL A 184 -7.12 -17.13 9.06
N ALA A 185 -6.72 -17.23 10.33
CA ALA A 185 -5.35 -17.60 10.69
C ALA A 185 -4.96 -18.98 10.11
N TRP A 186 -5.85 -19.96 10.18
CA TRP A 186 -5.63 -21.31 9.63
C TRP A 186 -5.56 -21.30 8.09
N SER A 187 -6.41 -20.51 7.42
CA SER A 187 -6.39 -20.36 5.96
C SER A 187 -5.15 -19.61 5.46
N LEU A 188 -4.69 -18.61 6.21
CA LEU A 188 -3.44 -17.89 5.98
C LEU A 188 -2.23 -18.82 6.19
N GLU A 189 -2.23 -19.61 7.28
CA GLU A 189 -1.17 -20.57 7.62
C GLU A 189 -0.93 -21.62 6.51
N LEU A 190 -1.96 -21.93 5.71
CA LEU A 190 -1.86 -22.87 4.59
C LEU A 190 -1.35 -22.25 3.27
N ARG A 191 -1.25 -20.92 3.14
CA ARG A 191 -1.08 -20.27 1.81
C ARG A 191 -0.11 -19.09 1.72
N LEU A 192 0.50 -18.65 2.83
CA LEU A 192 1.48 -17.56 2.79
C LEU A 192 2.68 -17.94 1.91
N ARG A 193 2.94 -17.14 0.86
CA ARG A 193 4.17 -17.20 0.07
C ARG A 193 5.10 -16.08 0.50
N PHE A 194 6.33 -16.44 0.87
CA PHE A 194 7.41 -15.48 1.13
C PHE A 194 8.21 -15.27 -0.15
N VAL A 195 8.29 -14.03 -0.62
CA VAL A 195 9.14 -13.67 -1.76
C VAL A 195 10.49 -13.17 -1.22
N LYS A 196 11.59 -13.81 -1.65
CA LYS A 196 12.95 -13.41 -1.25
C LYS A 196 13.44 -12.29 -2.18
N MET A 197 13.83 -11.14 -1.61
CA MET A 197 14.53 -10.07 -2.33
C MET A 197 15.97 -10.50 -2.70
N PRO A 198 16.57 -9.95 -3.78
CA PRO A 198 17.89 -10.36 -4.25
C PRO A 198 18.96 -10.29 -3.15
N CYS A 199 19.79 -11.34 -3.08
CA CYS A 199 20.66 -11.63 -1.94
C CYS A 199 21.81 -10.63 -1.70
N SER A 200 22.09 -9.74 -2.67
CA SER A 200 23.17 -8.74 -2.60
C SER A 200 22.87 -7.56 -1.68
N LEU A 201 21.62 -7.38 -1.26
CA LEU A 201 21.17 -6.26 -0.42
C LEU A 201 20.83 -6.66 1.03
N LEU A 202 20.99 -7.94 1.40
CA LEU A 202 20.57 -8.46 2.70
C LEU A 202 21.78 -8.70 3.60
N SER A 203 21.73 -8.12 4.80
CA SER A 203 22.72 -8.37 5.86
C SER A 203 22.53 -9.76 6.48
N GLN A 204 23.52 -10.22 7.25
CA GLN A 204 23.45 -11.49 7.98
C GLN A 204 22.33 -11.50 9.04
N ARG A 205 21.99 -10.32 9.58
CA ARG A 205 20.82 -10.12 10.46
C ARG A 205 19.52 -10.41 9.71
N ASP A 206 19.38 -9.93 8.48
CA ASP A 206 18.16 -10.11 7.68
C ASP A 206 17.94 -11.58 7.32
N LEU A 207 19.01 -12.31 7.01
CA LEU A 207 18.96 -13.76 6.81
C LEU A 207 18.48 -14.51 8.06
N HIS A 208 18.87 -14.08 9.26
CA HIS A 208 18.39 -14.65 10.52
C HIS A 208 16.90 -14.35 10.75
N LEU A 209 16.44 -13.12 10.48
CA LEU A 209 15.02 -12.76 10.55
C LEU A 209 14.18 -13.56 9.55
N TYR A 210 14.64 -13.71 8.29
CA TYR A 210 14.00 -14.57 7.30
C TYR A 210 13.81 -16.00 7.82
N GLN A 211 14.89 -16.60 8.33
CA GLN A 211 14.86 -17.95 8.86
C GLN A 211 13.99 -18.04 10.12
N TYR A 212 13.99 -17.00 10.96
CA TYR A 212 13.14 -16.91 12.14
C TYR A 212 11.67 -16.90 11.76
N TYR A 213 11.22 -15.98 10.89
CA TYR A 213 9.84 -15.93 10.43
C TYR A 213 9.45 -17.23 9.73
N ARG A 214 10.27 -17.71 8.78
CA ARG A 214 10.03 -19.01 8.11
C ARG A 214 9.90 -20.15 9.12
N LYS A 215 10.80 -20.26 10.10
CA LYS A 215 10.76 -21.32 11.13
C LYS A 215 9.60 -21.15 12.11
N ALA A 216 9.24 -19.92 12.51
CA ALA A 216 8.11 -19.65 13.38
C ALA A 216 6.79 -20.09 12.72
N PHE A 217 6.63 -19.79 11.43
CA PHE A 217 5.50 -20.28 10.64
C PHE A 217 5.57 -21.81 10.41
N THR A 218 6.75 -22.38 10.13
CA THR A 218 6.90 -23.84 9.87
C THR A 218 6.76 -24.72 11.14
N ARG A 219 7.22 -24.26 12.32
CA ARG A 219 7.16 -25.04 13.58
C ARG A 219 5.74 -25.15 14.12
N ARG A 220 4.89 -24.15 13.91
CA ARG A 220 3.47 -24.19 14.29
C ARG A 220 2.68 -25.19 13.43
N HIS A 221 3.08 -25.33 12.16
CA HIS A 221 2.59 -26.34 11.21
C HIS A 221 2.79 -27.80 11.67
N GLN A 222 3.87 -28.10 12.42
CA GLN A 222 4.12 -29.43 12.98
C GLN A 222 3.31 -29.74 14.26
N PHE A 223 2.94 -28.71 15.02
CA PHE A 223 2.15 -28.88 16.25
C PHE A 223 0.66 -29.17 15.94
N LEU A 224 0.13 -28.60 14.86
CA LEU A 224 -1.27 -28.75 14.45
C LEU A 224 -1.56 -30.02 13.63
N GLY A 225 -0.54 -30.71 13.12
CA GLY A 225 -0.69 -32.00 12.41
C GLY A 225 -1.16 -33.17 13.28
N LYS A 226 -1.32 -32.98 14.60
CA LYS A 226 -1.68 -34.03 15.57
C LYS A 226 -3.15 -34.04 16.01
N THR A 227 -3.94 -33.01 15.74
CA THR A 227 -5.37 -32.98 16.09
C THR A 227 -6.23 -33.41 14.90
N ARG A 228 -6.35 -34.73 14.70
CA ARG A 228 -7.37 -35.32 13.81
C ARG A 228 -8.75 -35.29 14.49
N LYS A 229 -9.76 -34.93 13.70
CA LYS A 229 -11.23 -34.99 13.91
C LYS A 229 -11.91 -33.72 14.43
N ALA A 230 -12.39 -32.92 13.47
CA ALA A 230 -13.73 -32.34 13.50
C ALA A 230 -14.29 -32.36 12.07
N PRO A 231 -15.59 -32.63 11.85
CA PRO A 231 -16.20 -32.58 10.53
C PRO A 231 -16.37 -31.11 10.09
N TYR A 232 -16.79 -30.90 8.84
CA TYR A 232 -17.29 -29.66 8.24
C TYR A 232 -16.32 -28.88 7.32
N PHE A 233 -16.70 -28.99 6.03
CA PHE A 233 -16.39 -28.22 4.83
C PHE A 233 -14.97 -28.28 4.22
N CYS A 234 -14.92 -29.08 3.14
CA CYS A 234 -13.93 -29.08 2.09
C CYS A 234 -13.98 -27.74 1.32
N VAL A 235 -12.86 -27.03 1.22
CA VAL A 235 -12.61 -26.05 0.15
C VAL A 235 -11.52 -26.64 -0.73
N ILE A 236 -11.94 -27.16 -1.88
CA ILE A 236 -11.09 -27.61 -2.97
C ILE A 236 -10.40 -26.38 -3.54
N MET A 237 -9.06 -26.35 -3.60
CA MET A 237 -8.37 -25.39 -4.46
C MET A 237 -7.50 -26.14 -5.45
N HIS A 238 -7.92 -26.09 -6.71
CA HIS A 238 -7.09 -26.43 -7.84
C HIS A 238 -5.86 -25.52 -7.84
N GLY A 239 -4.69 -26.12 -7.94
CA GLY A 239 -3.48 -25.41 -8.27
C GLY A 239 -3.61 -24.85 -9.69
N PHE A 240 -3.56 -23.52 -9.82
CA PHE A 240 -2.97 -22.94 -11.02
C PHE A 240 -1.47 -23.19 -10.93
N GLY A 241 -1.06 -24.31 -11.52
CA GLY A 241 0.33 -24.55 -11.85
C GLY A 241 0.81 -23.40 -12.75
N LEU A 242 1.95 -22.83 -12.38
CA LEU A 242 2.84 -22.25 -13.38
C LEU A 242 3.29 -23.44 -14.23
N ASP A 243 2.82 -23.51 -15.48
CA ASP A 243 3.37 -24.43 -16.47
C ASP A 243 4.79 -23.96 -16.77
N GLU A 244 5.76 -24.62 -16.14
CA GLU A 244 7.15 -24.61 -16.58
C GLU A 244 7.30 -25.64 -17.71
N ARG A 245 6.87 -25.28 -18.93
CA ARG A 245 7.30 -25.98 -20.16
C ARG A 245 7.32 -25.04 -21.37
N GLY A 246 8.52 -24.82 -21.90
CA GLY A 246 8.78 -24.39 -23.29
C GLY A 246 8.89 -22.89 -23.49
#